data_AF-A0A534DUW3-F1
#
_entry.id   AF-A0A534DUW3-F1
#
_cell.length_a   1.000
_cell.length_b   1.000
_cell.length_c   1.000
_cell.angle_alpha   90.00
_cell.angle_beta   90.00
_cell.angle_gamma   90.00
#
_symmetry.space_group_name_H-M   'P 1'
#
loop_
_entity.id
_entity.type
_entity.pdbx_description
1 polymer ?
#
loop_
_entity_poly.entity_id
_entity_poly.type
_entity_poly.pdbx_seq_one_letter_code
_entity_poly.pdbx_strand_id
1 'polypeptide(L)' 'MVALPADAAVTREVIGEPYPHDSAHLHVSGRALYCDDIPLPANALHGAFGVSGIAHGGIRERDLGAVIATPGVVAVA' A
#
# COMPACT_ATOMS: atom_id res chain seq x y z
N MET A 1 -43.19 -2.27 19.69
CA MET A 1 -41.95 -3.06 19.61
C MET A 1 -42.09 -3.99 18.42
N VAL A 2 -41.72 -3.53 17.22
CA VAL A 2 -41.75 -4.37 16.01
C VAL A 2 -40.38 -5.04 15.92
N ALA A 3 -40.34 -6.36 16.05
CA ALA A 3 -39.13 -7.14 15.82
C ALA A 3 -38.79 -7.08 14.32
N LEU A 4 -37.56 -6.70 14.00
CA LEU A 4 -37.01 -6.87 12.65
C LEU A 4 -36.90 -8.38 12.38
N PRO A 5 -37.26 -8.87 11.18
CA PRO A 5 -37.10 -10.28 10.85
C PRO A 5 -35.61 -10.63 10.91
N ALA A 6 -35.29 -11.72 11.61
CA ALA A 6 -33.95 -12.28 11.58
C ALA A 6 -33.62 -12.64 10.13
N ASP A 7 -32.55 -12.05 9.59
CA ASP A 7 -31.95 -12.54 8.35
C ASP A 7 -31.64 -14.02 8.58
N ALA A 8 -32.39 -14.89 7.92
CA ALA A 8 -32.14 -16.31 7.96
C ALA A 8 -30.77 -16.53 7.30
N ALA A 9 -29.74 -16.66 8.14
CA ALA A 9 -28.40 -17.03 7.70
C ALA A 9 -28.50 -18.42 7.07
N VAL A 10 -28.62 -18.46 5.74
CA VAL A 10 -28.47 -19.68 4.95
C VAL A 10 -27.00 -20.07 5.06
N THR A 11 -26.69 -21.02 5.94
CA THR A 11 -25.36 -21.63 5.98
C THR A 11 -25.19 -22.48 4.74
N ARG A 12 -24.60 -21.88 3.70
CA ARG A 12 -24.22 -22.60 2.49
C ARG A 12 -22.91 -23.34 2.75
N GLU A 13 -22.87 -24.63 2.45
CA GLU A 13 -21.62 -25.40 2.49
C GLU A 13 -20.71 -24.89 1.36
N VAL A 14 -19.60 -24.25 1.72
CA VAL A 14 -18.69 -23.56 0.79
C VAL A 14 -17.30 -24.20 0.72
N ILE A 15 -17.07 -25.26 1.50
CA ILE A 15 -15.78 -25.93 1.57
C ILE A 15 -15.58 -26.72 0.27
N GLY A 16 -14.51 -26.40 -0.46
CA GLY A 16 -14.17 -27.07 -1.73
C GLY A 16 -14.84 -26.46 -2.98
N GLU A 17 -15.71 -25.48 -2.81
CA GLU A 17 -16.39 -24.80 -3.91
C GLU A 17 -15.55 -23.63 -4.46
N PRO A 18 -15.57 -23.36 -5.78
CA PRO A 18 -14.85 -22.24 -6.40
C PRO A 18 -15.59 -20.92 -6.19
N TYR A 19 -15.67 -20.47 -4.94
CA TYR A 19 -16.38 -19.25 -4.57
C TYR A 19 -15.63 -17.99 -5.04
N PRO A 20 -16.34 -16.93 -5.47
CA PRO A 20 -15.69 -15.67 -5.82
C PRO A 20 -14.93 -15.09 -4.63
N HIS A 21 -13.79 -14.45 -4.89
CA HIS A 21 -13.03 -13.73 -3.88
C HIS A 21 -13.92 -12.62 -3.24
N ASP A 22 -13.93 -12.54 -1.91
CA ASP A 22 -14.82 -11.63 -1.16
C ASP A 22 -14.76 -10.17 -1.66
N SER A 23 -13.54 -9.66 -1.85
CA SER A 23 -13.31 -8.30 -2.35
C SER A 23 -13.36 -8.14 -3.88
N ALA A 24 -13.73 -9.17 -4.66
CA ALA A 24 -13.68 -9.10 -6.13
C ALA A 24 -14.47 -7.91 -6.71
N HIS A 25 -15.66 -7.65 -6.16
CA HIS A 25 -16.49 -6.52 -6.54
C HIS A 25 -15.86 -5.16 -6.20
N LEU A 26 -15.04 -5.09 -5.14
CA LEU A 26 -14.27 -3.89 -4.78
C LEU A 26 -13.06 -3.69 -5.70
N HIS A 27 -12.39 -4.77 -6.10
CA HIS A 27 -11.28 -4.71 -7.05
C HIS A 27 -11.74 -4.14 -8.40
N VAL A 28 -12.84 -4.65 -8.96
CA VAL A 28 -13.31 -4.22 -10.30
C VAL A 28 -13.98 -2.84 -10.30
N SER A 29 -14.43 -2.36 -9.14
CA SER A 29 -15.00 -1.01 -9.00
C SER A 29 -13.96 0.04 -8.60
N GLY A 30 -12.70 -0.36 -8.34
CA GLY A 30 -11.67 0.55 -7.85
C GLY A 30 -11.91 1.04 -6.41
N ARG A 31 -12.71 0.31 -5.63
CA ARG A 31 -13.07 0.66 -4.24
C ARG A 31 -12.31 -0.14 -3.19
N ALA A 32 -11.51 -1.12 -3.61
CA ALA A 32 -10.61 -1.81 -2.72
C ALA A 32 -9.45 -0.87 -2.39
N LEU A 33 -9.25 -0.61 -1.09
CA LEU A 33 -8.16 0.24 -0.62
C LEU A 33 -6.86 -0.56 -0.54
N TYR A 34 -5.85 -0.10 -1.26
CA TYR A 34 -4.46 -0.50 -1.13
C TYR A 34 -3.68 0.54 -0.32
N CYS A 35 -2.43 0.23 0.07
CA CYS A 35 -1.66 1.12 0.94
C CYS A 35 -1.50 2.55 0.39
N ASP A 36 -1.34 2.70 -0.92
CA ASP A 36 -1.14 4.01 -1.57
C ASP A 36 -2.44 4.78 -1.80
N ASP A 37 -3.60 4.12 -1.62
CA ASP A 37 -4.91 4.77 -1.70
C ASP A 37 -5.26 5.49 -0.38
N ILE A 38 -4.49 5.25 0.68
CA ILE A 38 -4.70 5.87 1.99
C ILE A 38 -4.27 7.34 1.92
N PRO A 39 -5.14 8.31 2.28
CA PRO A 39 -4.77 9.72 2.28
C PRO A 39 -3.54 9.99 3.16
N LEU A 40 -2.57 10.71 2.61
CA LEU A 40 -1.36 11.09 3.33
C LEU A 40 -1.66 12.08 4.46
N PRO A 41 -0.98 11.96 5.62
CA PRO A 41 -0.93 13.02 6.62
C PRO A 41 -0.42 14.34 6.01
N ALA A 42 -0.83 15.47 6.57
CA ALA A 42 -0.52 16.80 6.03
C ALA A 42 1.00 17.09 5.88
N ASN A 43 1.84 16.44 6.68
CA ASN A 43 3.29 16.61 6.70
C ASN A 43 4.05 15.32 6.32
N ALA A 44 3.43 14.43 5.56
CA ALA A 44 4.08 13.22 5.07
C ALA A 44 5.34 13.56 4.25
N LEU A 45 6.43 12.83 4.51
CA LEU A 45 7.66 12.88 3.72
C LEU A 45 7.72 11.68 2.79
N HIS A 46 8.26 11.88 1.60
CA HIS A 46 8.52 10.80 0.64
C HIS A 46 9.97 10.33 0.79
N GLY A 47 10.15 9.01 0.87
CA GLY A 47 11.46 8.37 0.87
C GLY A 47 11.87 7.93 -0.53
N ALA A 48 13.13 8.14 -0.89
CA ALA A 48 13.72 7.62 -2.11
C ALA A 48 15.06 6.96 -1.80
N PHE A 49 15.40 5.90 -2.53
CA PHE A 49 16.61 5.12 -2.30
C PHE A 49 17.66 5.39 -3.37
N GLY A 50 18.89 5.66 -2.92
CA GLY A 50 20.08 5.51 -3.75
C GLY A 50 20.46 4.04 -3.82
N VAL A 51 20.37 3.43 -5.00
CA VAL A 51 20.65 2.01 -5.22
C VAL A 51 22.01 1.80 -5.88
N SER A 52 22.62 0.64 -5.62
CA SER A 52 23.89 0.27 -6.28
C SER A 52 23.68 0.10 -7.78
N GLY A 53 24.55 0.71 -8.59
CA GLY A 53 24.60 0.47 -10.03
C GLY A 53 25.37 -0.79 -10.43
N ILE A 54 25.96 -1.50 -9.48
CA ILE A 54 26.76 -2.72 -9.69
C ILE A 54 26.30 -3.86 -8.78
N ALA A 55 26.50 -5.10 -9.23
CA ALA A 55 26.12 -6.29 -8.47
C ALA A 55 26.99 -6.52 -7.22
N HIS A 56 28.28 -6.16 -7.30
CA HIS A 56 29.22 -6.33 -6.19
C HIS A 56 30.38 -5.33 -6.25
N GLY A 57 30.67 -4.66 -5.14
CA GLY A 57 31.77 -3.72 -5.01
C GLY A 57 31.78 -3.05 -3.63
N GLY A 58 32.79 -2.22 -3.37
CA GLY A 58 32.89 -1.42 -2.14
C GLY A 58 32.48 0.03 -2.36
N ILE A 59 31.79 0.62 -1.38
CA ILE A 59 31.53 2.07 -1.35
C ILE A 59 32.82 2.76 -0.87
N ARG A 60 33.46 3.52 -1.76
CA ARG A 60 34.70 4.26 -1.43
C ARG A 60 34.42 5.71 -1.05
N GLU A 61 33.48 6.33 -1.75
CA GLU A 61 33.09 7.73 -1.59
C GLU A 61 31.58 7.86 -1.82
N ARG A 62 30.97 8.90 -1.23
CA ARG A 62 29.57 9.28 -1.43
C ARG A 62 29.47 10.81 -1.46
N ASP A 63 29.43 11.40 -2.65
CA ASP A 63 29.05 12.81 -2.80
C ASP A 63 27.53 12.93 -2.96
N LEU A 64 26.89 13.53 -1.96
CA LEU A 64 25.44 13.74 -1.90
C LEU A 64 25.09 15.23 -1.95
N GLY A 65 26.06 16.11 -2.22
CA GLY A 65 25.87 17.57 -2.15
C GLY A 65 24.73 18.07 -3.04
N ALA A 66 24.65 17.55 -4.26
CA ALA A 66 23.56 17.89 -5.19
C ALA A 66 22.18 17.47 -4.67
N VAL A 67 22.07 16.29 -4.03
CA VAL A 67 20.80 15.80 -3.45
C VAL A 67 20.41 16.67 -2.26
N ILE A 68 21.35 16.97 -1.36
CA ILE A 68 21.13 17.83 -0.19
C ILE A 68 20.68 19.23 -0.61
N ALA A 69 21.25 19.78 -1.68
CA ALA A 69 20.91 21.11 -2.20
C ALA A 69 19.57 21.14 -2.98
N THR A 70 18.93 19.99 -3.22
CA THR A 70 17.69 19.94 -4.00
C THR A 70 16.51 20.50 -3.19
N PRO A 71 15.72 21.44 -3.73
CA PRO A 71 14.56 21.98 -3.03
C PRO A 71 13.58 20.89 -2.58
N GLY A 72 13.16 20.95 -1.31
CA GLY A 72 12.22 19.99 -0.73
C GLY A 72 12.85 18.75 -0.09
N VAL A 73 14.16 18.54 -0.22
CA VAL A 73 14.87 17.49 0.53
C VAL A 73 14.95 17.88 2.01
N VAL A 74 14.37 17.04 2.87
CA VAL A 74 14.37 17.26 4.32
C VAL A 74 15.57 16.62 5.01
N ALA A 75 15.98 15.43 4.56
CA ALA A 75 17.12 14.71 5.11
C ALA A 75 17.70 13.72 4.10
N VAL A 76 18.97 13.37 4.28
CA VAL A 76 19.68 12.30 3.57
C VAL A 76 20.37 11.44 4.62
N ALA A 77 20.18 10.12 4.56
CA ALA A 77 20.66 9.14 5.55
C ALA A 77 21.61 8.09 4.94
#